data_AF-Q9ZEB1-F1
#
_entry.id   AF-Q9ZEB1-F1
#
_cell.length_a   1.000
_cell.length_b   1.000
_cell.length_c   1.000
_cell.angle_alpha   90.00
_cell.angle_beta   90.00
_cell.angle_gamma   90.00
#
_symmetry.space_group_name_H-M   'P 1'
#
loop_
_entity.id
_entity.type
_entity.pdbx_description
1 polymer ?
#
loop_
_entity_poly.entity_id
_entity_poly.type
_entity_poly.pdbx_seq_one_letter_code
_entity_poly.pdbx_strand_id
1 'polypeptide(L)'
;MTSIYHILDRIPAIYKQDMEIEYEYLAMQLIKSGKLRIDTNDCCNFARFTDPALNINLMISKEELTKPHLIPETTKLFQSLYKNSASDQKINSIFDNLKKQIQKLQPVKKEVTEMLARLFVQSAHPIVIRWLLLNKTEVFLTYSHNIGDMMDIVSWQRVGGNSGMQSTNGKDVAIFVSCGGNPFAENNKEHPSYGDGFAAVARLQIIAAQELGHFADIKRDDKGRQLTRHAANFSGTKATDKVRIARKSDIIHCNNLFNKLLNAGMKKQLEYETKLKFYNTNKINGVKVNAIKCMILIYKFRLLNYSSKNNLIFIRKFKTYKYMALMLEAMFKDMQDNLSPNAEVYKNKNPEIEEAIACIEALARVPQQTIKWGYLTTKETMHHLYKIYYNEVIPSLITSYNSFTGENYKRNLKKPKSSFFSKINIFSNKKLILKPVREL
;
A
#
# COMPACT_ATOMS: atom_id res chain seq x y z
N MET A 1 14.62 -13.14 6.26
CA MET A 1 13.50 -13.08 7.23
C MET A 1 12.22 -12.94 6.42
N THR A 2 11.11 -13.59 6.80
CA THR A 2 9.85 -13.46 6.06
C THR A 2 9.25 -12.07 6.26
N SER A 3 9.00 -11.35 5.18
CA SER A 3 8.39 -10.02 5.23
C SER A 3 7.04 -10.07 5.94
N ILE A 4 6.86 -9.19 6.93
CA ILE A 4 5.64 -9.13 7.75
C ILE A 4 4.56 -8.39 6.96
N TYR A 5 3.53 -9.06 6.43
CA TYR A 5 2.47 -8.38 5.67
C TYR A 5 1.09 -8.42 6.34
N HIS A 6 0.98 -8.95 7.56
CA HIS A 6 -0.29 -9.15 8.26
C HIS A 6 -0.59 -8.13 9.37
N ILE A 7 0.23 -7.09 9.50
CA ILE A 7 0.13 -6.10 10.59
C ILE A 7 -0.21 -4.72 10.02
N LEU A 8 -1.17 -4.04 10.64
CA LEU A 8 -1.48 -2.62 10.41
C LEU A 8 -1.50 -1.86 11.73
N ASP A 9 -1.14 -0.57 11.69
CA ASP A 9 -1.22 0.33 12.86
C ASP A 9 -2.66 0.40 13.39
N ARG A 10 -3.61 0.50 12.46
CA ARG A 10 -5.04 0.71 12.71
C ARG A 10 -5.86 -0.23 11.85
N ILE A 11 -7.05 -0.56 12.34
CA ILE A 11 -8.05 -1.28 11.54
C ILE A 11 -8.59 -0.28 10.50
N PRO A 12 -8.52 -0.57 9.20
CA PRO A 12 -9.03 0.32 8.17
C PRO A 12 -10.55 0.33 8.13
N ALA A 13 -11.13 1.44 7.68
CA ALA A 13 -12.56 1.55 7.50
C ALA A 13 -12.99 0.89 6.18
N ILE A 14 -13.89 -0.10 6.24
CA ILE A 14 -14.50 -0.73 5.06
C ILE A 14 -15.94 -0.25 4.80
N TYR A 15 -16.52 0.44 5.79
CA TYR A 15 -17.87 0.99 5.71
C TYR A 15 -17.85 2.52 5.67
N LYS A 16 -18.73 3.10 4.86
CA LYS A 16 -18.87 4.55 4.64
C LYS A 16 -18.90 5.38 5.94
N GLN A 17 -19.62 4.90 6.96
CA GLN A 17 -19.77 5.60 8.23
C GLN A 17 -18.46 5.73 9.03
N ASP A 18 -17.49 4.84 8.80
CA ASP A 18 -16.21 4.86 9.51
C ASP A 18 -15.13 5.67 8.77
N MET A 19 -15.38 5.96 7.48
CA MET A 19 -14.49 6.68 6.58
C MET A 19 -14.43 8.18 6.92
N GLU A 20 -13.27 8.79 6.72
CA GLU A 20 -13.19 10.25 6.59
C GLU A 20 -13.92 10.68 5.32
N ILE A 21 -14.57 11.84 5.34
CA ILE A 21 -15.44 12.31 4.24
C ILE A 21 -14.67 12.39 2.92
N GLU A 22 -13.43 12.88 2.97
CA GLU A 22 -12.57 12.98 1.79
C GLU A 22 -12.21 11.61 1.22
N TYR A 23 -11.83 10.63 2.05
CA TYR A 23 -11.51 9.30 1.57
C TYR A 23 -12.72 8.56 1.00
N GLU A 24 -13.90 8.68 1.61
CA GLU A 24 -15.12 8.10 1.01
C GLU A 24 -15.41 8.73 -0.37
N TYR A 25 -15.29 10.05 -0.47
CA TYR A 25 -15.45 10.74 -1.75
C TYR A 25 -14.47 10.22 -2.80
N LEU A 26 -13.19 10.09 -2.45
CA LEU A 26 -12.16 9.59 -3.36
C LEU A 26 -12.37 8.13 -3.74
N ALA A 27 -12.82 7.27 -2.82
CA ALA A 27 -13.16 5.88 -3.12
C ALA A 27 -14.30 5.80 -4.16
N MET A 28 -15.35 6.61 -3.98
CA MET A 28 -16.46 6.65 -4.93
C MET A 28 -16.06 7.26 -6.27
N GLN A 29 -15.18 8.28 -6.29
CA GLN A 29 -14.65 8.85 -7.53
C GLN A 29 -13.78 7.84 -8.28
N LEU A 30 -12.96 7.05 -7.59
CA LEU A 30 -12.17 5.99 -8.20
C LEU A 30 -13.05 4.95 -8.90
N ILE A 31 -14.14 4.53 -8.26
CA ILE A 31 -15.12 3.62 -8.90
C ILE A 31 -15.78 4.30 -10.10
N LYS A 32 -16.26 5.54 -9.94
CA LYS A 32 -16.96 6.29 -11.00
C LYS A 32 -16.07 6.63 -12.20
N SER A 33 -14.76 6.68 -12.01
CA SER A 33 -13.78 6.95 -13.07
C SER A 33 -13.65 5.80 -14.08
N GLY A 34 -14.09 4.58 -13.72
CA GLY A 34 -13.87 3.38 -14.52
C GLY A 34 -12.41 2.91 -14.56
N LYS A 35 -11.50 3.52 -13.78
CA LYS A 35 -10.09 3.12 -13.75
C LYS A 35 -9.76 2.03 -12.73
N LEU A 36 -10.74 1.62 -11.92
CA LEU A 36 -10.61 0.52 -10.97
C LEU A 36 -10.96 -0.83 -11.61
N ARG A 37 -9.96 -1.69 -11.74
CA ARG A 37 -10.00 -3.03 -12.30
C ARG A 37 -9.77 -4.03 -11.17
N ILE A 38 -10.71 -4.93 -10.98
CA ILE A 38 -10.73 -5.89 -9.88
C ILE A 38 -10.86 -7.28 -10.48
N ASP A 39 -9.96 -8.15 -10.06
CA ASP A 39 -10.02 -9.59 -10.29
C ASP A 39 -9.98 -10.31 -8.93
N THR A 40 -11.04 -11.00 -8.55
CA THR A 40 -11.09 -11.74 -7.29
C THR A 40 -10.90 -13.23 -7.49
N ASN A 41 -10.20 -13.66 -8.55
CA ASN A 41 -10.12 -15.03 -9.07
C ASN A 41 -11.43 -15.52 -9.69
N ASP A 42 -12.53 -15.45 -8.93
CA ASP A 42 -13.84 -15.94 -9.39
C ASP A 42 -14.69 -14.84 -10.03
N CYS A 43 -14.41 -13.56 -9.77
CA CYS A 43 -15.16 -12.42 -10.30
C CYS A 43 -14.21 -11.40 -10.92
N CYS A 44 -14.62 -10.79 -12.02
CA CYS A 44 -13.82 -9.78 -12.71
C CYS A 44 -14.71 -8.66 -13.26
N ASN A 45 -14.22 -7.43 -13.23
CA ASN A 45 -14.96 -6.26 -13.75
C ASN A 45 -14.32 -5.62 -14.99
N PHE A 46 -13.36 -6.26 -15.65
CA PHE A 46 -12.74 -5.73 -16.86
C PHE A 46 -12.56 -6.81 -17.93
N ALA A 47 -12.51 -6.40 -19.19
CA ALA A 47 -12.23 -7.25 -20.33
C ALA A 47 -10.91 -6.85 -20.98
N ARG A 48 -10.31 -7.82 -21.67
CA ARG A 48 -9.07 -7.64 -22.39
C ARG A 48 -9.34 -7.43 -23.87
N PHE A 49 -8.80 -6.34 -24.40
CA PHE A 49 -8.76 -6.05 -25.81
C PHE A 49 -7.35 -6.27 -26.35
N THR A 50 -7.23 -7.07 -27.40
CA THR A 50 -5.95 -7.29 -28.09
C THR A 50 -6.17 -7.15 -29.60
N ASP A 51 -5.37 -6.31 -30.25
CA ASP A 51 -5.25 -6.24 -31.71
C ASP A 51 -3.78 -6.50 -32.10
N PRO A 52 -3.44 -7.74 -32.48
CA PRO A 52 -2.06 -8.11 -32.82
C PRO A 52 -1.50 -7.33 -34.02
N ALA A 53 -2.34 -6.93 -34.98
CA ALA A 53 -1.87 -6.25 -36.19
C ALA A 53 -1.28 -4.87 -35.90
N LEU A 54 -1.76 -4.21 -34.84
CA LEU A 54 -1.28 -2.91 -34.39
C LEU A 54 -0.51 -2.99 -33.07
N ASN A 55 -0.26 -4.20 -32.56
CA ASN A 55 0.32 -4.45 -31.23
C ASN A 55 -0.40 -3.65 -30.11
N ILE A 56 -1.72 -3.56 -30.20
CA ILE A 56 -2.55 -2.90 -29.19
C ILE A 56 -2.96 -3.93 -28.16
N ASN A 57 -2.74 -3.62 -26.88
CA ASN A 57 -3.33 -4.37 -25.79
C ASN A 57 -3.85 -3.39 -24.72
N LEU A 58 -5.11 -3.56 -24.34
CA LEU A 58 -5.79 -2.71 -23.37
C LEU A 58 -6.68 -3.54 -22.46
N MET A 59 -6.82 -3.07 -21.22
CA MET A 59 -7.80 -3.60 -20.27
C MET A 59 -8.90 -2.55 -20.08
N ILE A 60 -10.14 -2.87 -20.44
CA ILE A 60 -11.27 -1.94 -20.35
C ILE A 60 -12.25 -2.42 -19.27
N SER A 61 -12.58 -1.54 -18.33
CA SER A 61 -13.53 -1.85 -17.27
C SER A 61 -14.97 -1.93 -17.78
N LYS A 62 -15.82 -2.62 -17.02
CA LYS A 62 -17.27 -2.64 -17.22
C LYS A 62 -17.85 -1.23 -17.17
N GLU A 63 -17.38 -0.39 -16.26
CA GLU A 63 -17.82 0.99 -16.14
C GLU A 63 -17.56 1.77 -17.43
N GLU A 64 -16.36 1.66 -18.01
CA GLU A 64 -15.99 2.33 -19.27
C GLU A 64 -16.85 1.90 -20.47
N LEU A 65 -17.35 0.66 -20.46
CA LEU A 65 -18.20 0.11 -21.53
C LEU A 65 -19.70 0.40 -21.35
N THR A 66 -20.14 0.74 -20.14
CA THR A 66 -21.57 0.79 -19.78
C THR A 66 -22.05 2.11 -19.22
N LYS A 67 -21.15 2.96 -18.67
CA LYS A 67 -21.53 4.24 -18.10
C LYS A 67 -21.57 5.32 -19.19
N PRO A 68 -22.73 6.00 -19.40
CA PRO A 68 -22.87 6.98 -20.48
C PRO A 68 -21.82 8.10 -20.47
N HIS A 69 -21.38 8.55 -19.30
CA HIS A 69 -20.39 9.62 -19.17
C HIS A 69 -18.95 9.19 -19.49
N LEU A 70 -18.67 7.88 -19.55
CA LEU A 70 -17.32 7.35 -19.88
C LEU A 70 -17.22 6.91 -21.34
N ILE A 71 -18.33 6.47 -21.95
CA ILE A 71 -18.34 5.95 -23.33
C ILE A 71 -17.65 6.89 -24.33
N PRO A 72 -17.94 8.21 -24.38
CA PRO A 72 -17.29 9.10 -25.35
C PRO A 72 -15.77 9.17 -25.20
N GLU A 73 -15.27 9.11 -23.96
CA GLU A 73 -13.84 9.11 -23.71
C GLU A 73 -13.19 7.79 -24.13
N THR A 74 -13.81 6.66 -23.79
CA THR A 74 -13.37 5.33 -24.20
C THR A 74 -13.37 5.21 -25.74
N THR A 75 -14.38 5.75 -26.42
CA THR A 75 -14.44 5.82 -27.89
C THR A 75 -13.27 6.61 -28.45
N LYS A 76 -12.96 7.79 -27.89
CA LYS A 76 -11.80 8.60 -28.30
C LYS A 76 -10.47 7.88 -28.07
N LEU A 77 -10.33 7.14 -26.97
CA LEU A 77 -9.16 6.31 -26.71
C LEU A 77 -8.94 5.31 -27.86
N PHE A 78 -9.96 4.54 -28.22
CA PHE A 78 -9.84 3.61 -29.34
C PHE A 78 -9.57 4.31 -30.67
N GLN A 79 -10.27 5.41 -30.98
CA GLN A 79 -10.00 6.21 -32.18
C GLN A 79 -8.53 6.63 -32.23
N SER A 80 -7.97 7.13 -31.11
CA SER A 80 -6.56 7.56 -31.05
C SER A 80 -5.57 6.40 -31.27
N LEU A 81 -5.87 5.20 -30.76
CA LEU A 81 -5.02 4.01 -30.94
C LEU A 81 -5.00 3.53 -32.39
N TYR A 82 -6.12 3.70 -33.10
CA TYR A 82 -6.21 3.50 -34.54
C TYR A 82 -5.80 4.75 -35.34
N LYS A 83 -5.14 5.75 -34.74
CA LYS A 83 -4.74 7.01 -35.41
C LYS A 83 -5.89 7.68 -36.19
N ASN A 84 -7.11 7.59 -35.64
CA ASN A 84 -8.37 8.04 -36.22
C ASN A 84 -8.76 7.37 -37.55
N SER A 85 -8.14 6.25 -37.93
CA SER A 85 -8.47 5.52 -39.17
C SER A 85 -9.58 4.47 -38.99
N ALA A 86 -9.96 4.16 -37.75
CA ALA A 86 -11.04 3.21 -37.48
C ALA A 86 -12.41 3.85 -37.73
N SER A 87 -13.26 3.17 -38.50
CA SER A 87 -14.65 3.58 -38.70
C SER A 87 -15.46 3.40 -37.42
N ASP A 88 -16.54 4.19 -37.28
CA ASP A 88 -17.45 4.07 -36.13
C ASP A 88 -18.05 2.66 -36.02
N GLN A 89 -18.30 1.99 -37.15
CA GLN A 89 -18.74 0.59 -37.19
C GLN A 89 -17.70 -0.35 -36.57
N LYS A 90 -16.41 -0.15 -36.85
CA LYS A 90 -15.32 -0.93 -36.26
C LYS A 90 -15.26 -0.70 -34.75
N ILE A 91 -15.36 0.54 -34.30
CA ILE A 91 -15.35 0.89 -32.87
C ILE A 91 -16.56 0.26 -32.16
N ASN A 92 -17.76 0.37 -32.73
CA ASN A 92 -18.97 -0.26 -32.18
C ASN A 92 -18.82 -1.78 -32.07
N SER A 93 -18.26 -2.43 -33.09
CA SER A 93 -17.96 -3.87 -33.05
C SER A 93 -16.97 -4.23 -31.93
N ILE A 94 -15.95 -3.40 -31.68
CA ILE A 94 -15.03 -3.58 -30.55
C ILE A 94 -15.78 -3.50 -29.21
N PHE A 95 -16.62 -2.47 -29.03
CA PHE A 95 -17.43 -2.31 -27.81
C PHE A 95 -18.37 -3.49 -27.59
N ASP A 96 -19.05 -3.96 -28.63
CA ASP A 96 -19.97 -5.10 -28.53
C ASP A 96 -19.25 -6.39 -28.18
N ASN A 97 -18.07 -6.62 -28.76
CA ASN A 97 -17.23 -7.76 -28.41
C ASN A 97 -16.76 -7.70 -26.95
N LEU A 98 -16.31 -6.54 -26.48
CA LEU A 98 -15.89 -6.36 -25.08
C LEU A 98 -17.04 -6.51 -24.09
N LYS A 99 -18.23 -5.99 -24.42
CA LYS A 99 -19.45 -6.21 -23.61
C LYS A 99 -19.79 -7.69 -23.53
N LYS A 100 -19.73 -8.43 -24.64
CA LYS A 100 -19.93 -9.89 -24.66
C LYS A 100 -18.90 -10.63 -23.82
N GLN A 101 -17.62 -10.19 -23.82
CA GLN A 101 -16.61 -10.76 -22.94
C GLN A 101 -16.96 -10.52 -21.47
N ILE A 102 -17.31 -9.29 -21.08
CA ILE A 102 -17.69 -8.97 -19.70
C ILE A 102 -18.95 -9.73 -19.25
N GLN A 103 -19.91 -9.99 -20.15
CA GLN A 103 -21.09 -10.80 -19.82
C GLN A 103 -20.77 -12.26 -19.48
N LYS A 104 -19.64 -12.79 -19.96
CA LYS A 104 -19.18 -14.14 -19.61
C LYS A 104 -18.50 -14.19 -18.24
N LEU A 105 -18.08 -13.05 -17.71
CA LEU A 105 -17.40 -12.95 -16.42
C LEU A 105 -18.42 -12.83 -15.29
N GLN A 106 -18.14 -13.46 -14.16
CA GLN A 106 -18.93 -13.23 -12.95
C GLN A 106 -18.66 -11.80 -12.45
N PRO A 107 -19.70 -10.97 -12.27
CA PRO A 107 -19.50 -9.58 -11.92
C PRO A 107 -19.07 -9.42 -10.46
N VAL A 108 -18.09 -8.55 -10.21
CA VAL A 108 -17.72 -8.15 -8.85
C VAL A 108 -18.92 -7.46 -8.19
N LYS A 109 -19.32 -7.94 -7.01
CA LYS A 109 -20.43 -7.35 -6.25
C LYS A 109 -20.08 -5.91 -5.86
N LYS A 110 -21.05 -5.00 -5.99
CA LYS A 110 -20.89 -3.58 -5.66
C LYS A 110 -20.29 -3.34 -4.27
N GLU A 111 -20.76 -4.08 -3.26
CA GLU A 111 -20.25 -3.96 -1.89
C GLU A 111 -18.75 -4.28 -1.80
N VAL A 112 -18.29 -5.32 -2.50
CA VAL A 112 -16.86 -5.72 -2.56
C VAL A 112 -16.04 -4.63 -3.25
N THR A 113 -16.53 -4.10 -4.38
CA THR A 113 -15.90 -2.97 -5.09
C THR A 113 -15.73 -1.75 -4.18
N GLU A 114 -16.78 -1.38 -3.44
CA GLU A 114 -16.73 -0.25 -2.51
C GLU A 114 -15.76 -0.48 -1.36
N MET A 115 -15.77 -1.67 -0.74
CA MET A 115 -14.84 -1.98 0.34
C MET A 115 -13.38 -1.98 -0.15
N LEU A 116 -13.10 -2.51 -1.33
CA LEU A 116 -11.77 -2.49 -1.94
C LEU A 116 -11.28 -1.07 -2.22
N ALA A 117 -12.12 -0.25 -2.86
CA ALA A 117 -11.80 1.14 -3.13
C ALA A 117 -11.49 1.90 -1.83
N ARG A 118 -12.28 1.66 -0.77
CA ARG A 118 -12.04 2.26 0.56
C ARG A 118 -10.70 1.83 1.16
N LEU A 119 -10.35 0.54 1.10
CA LEU A 119 -9.06 0.06 1.58
C LEU A 119 -7.91 0.72 0.81
N PHE A 120 -8.02 0.78 -0.52
CA PHE A 120 -7.00 1.33 -1.40
C PHE A 120 -6.73 2.81 -1.13
N VAL A 121 -7.77 3.66 -1.08
CA VAL A 121 -7.56 5.12 -0.91
C VAL A 121 -7.00 5.48 0.47
N GLN A 122 -7.25 4.65 1.50
CA GLN A 122 -6.68 4.83 2.84
C GLN A 122 -5.19 4.49 2.93
N SER A 123 -4.62 3.85 1.90
CA SER A 123 -3.21 3.44 1.88
C SER A 123 -2.23 4.58 1.62
N ALA A 124 -2.70 5.78 1.26
CA ALA A 124 -1.84 6.94 1.01
C ALA A 124 -2.49 8.27 1.43
N HIS A 125 -1.70 9.34 1.36
CA HIS A 125 -2.21 10.69 1.54
C HIS A 125 -3.27 11.02 0.45
N PRO A 126 -4.41 11.68 0.77
CA PRO A 126 -5.49 11.89 -0.20
C PRO A 126 -5.06 12.61 -1.49
N ILE A 127 -4.07 13.51 -1.41
CA ILE A 127 -3.53 14.21 -2.59
C ILE A 127 -2.94 13.26 -3.65
N VAL A 128 -2.37 12.13 -3.20
CA VAL A 128 -1.81 11.10 -4.11
C VAL A 128 -2.94 10.48 -4.93
N ILE A 129 -4.08 10.20 -4.28
CA ILE A 129 -5.27 9.66 -4.92
C ILE A 129 -5.91 10.69 -5.86
N ARG A 130 -5.92 11.98 -5.49
CA ARG A 130 -6.40 13.06 -6.37
C ARG A 130 -5.57 13.15 -7.65
N TRP A 131 -4.26 13.08 -7.55
CA TRP A 131 -3.37 13.04 -8.71
C TRP A 131 -3.56 11.79 -9.56
N LEU A 132 -3.76 10.63 -8.94
CA LEU A 132 -4.06 9.37 -9.63
C LEU A 132 -5.33 9.51 -10.48
N LEU A 133 -6.40 10.06 -9.91
CA LEU A 133 -7.66 10.33 -10.62
C LEU A 133 -7.47 11.34 -11.75
N LEU A 134 -6.71 12.41 -11.51
CA LEU A 134 -6.44 13.45 -12.49
C LEU A 134 -5.62 12.92 -13.68
N ASN A 135 -4.63 12.07 -13.40
CA ASN A 135 -3.85 11.37 -14.41
C ASN A 135 -4.61 10.23 -15.09
N LYS A 136 -5.84 9.91 -14.65
CA LYS A 136 -6.64 8.78 -15.12
C LYS A 136 -5.88 7.44 -15.03
N THR A 137 -5.03 7.34 -14.01
CA THR A 137 -4.17 6.17 -13.75
C THR A 137 -5.02 4.93 -13.47
N GLU A 138 -4.63 3.82 -14.08
CA GLU A 138 -5.30 2.54 -13.94
C GLU A 138 -4.92 1.87 -12.62
N VAL A 139 -5.90 1.30 -11.91
CA VAL A 139 -5.67 0.60 -10.64
C VAL A 139 -6.20 -0.82 -10.78
N PHE A 140 -5.31 -1.80 -10.64
CA PHE A 140 -5.59 -3.22 -10.70
C PHE A 140 -5.48 -3.80 -9.29
N LEU A 141 -6.58 -4.37 -8.77
CA LEU A 141 -6.62 -5.04 -7.48
C LEU A 141 -6.94 -6.52 -7.68
N THR A 142 -6.19 -7.41 -7.03
CA THR A 142 -6.50 -8.83 -7.04
C THR A 142 -6.32 -9.57 -5.73
N TYR A 143 -7.13 -10.61 -5.54
CA TYR A 143 -6.99 -11.62 -4.49
C TYR A 143 -6.24 -12.87 -4.96
N SER A 144 -5.93 -12.98 -6.25
CA SER A 144 -5.10 -14.05 -6.81
C SER A 144 -3.69 -14.03 -6.22
N HIS A 145 -2.97 -15.14 -6.34
CA HIS A 145 -1.63 -15.25 -5.78
C HIS A 145 -0.63 -14.31 -6.44
N ASN A 146 -0.70 -14.14 -7.76
CA ASN A 146 0.31 -13.41 -8.51
C ASN A 146 -0.31 -12.33 -9.40
N ILE A 147 0.37 -11.19 -9.52
CA ILE A 147 -0.05 -10.14 -10.45
C ILE A 147 0.16 -10.53 -11.92
N GLY A 148 1.06 -11.49 -12.17
CA GLY A 148 1.26 -12.08 -13.50
C GLY A 148 -0.02 -12.68 -14.06
N ASP A 149 -0.94 -13.14 -13.21
CA ASP A 149 -2.24 -13.68 -13.63
C ASP A 149 -3.16 -12.58 -14.17
N MET A 150 -3.02 -11.34 -13.67
CA MET A 150 -3.75 -10.17 -14.18
C MET A 150 -3.08 -9.56 -15.43
N MET A 151 -1.76 -9.66 -15.52
CA MET A 151 -1.01 -9.05 -16.60
C MET A 151 -0.98 -9.94 -17.84
N ASP A 152 -1.29 -9.32 -18.97
CA ASP A 152 -0.85 -9.78 -20.27
C ASP A 152 0.66 -10.05 -20.33
N ILE A 153 1.11 -11.18 -20.91
CA ILE A 153 2.53 -11.49 -21.18
C ILE A 153 3.24 -10.36 -21.93
N VAL A 154 2.63 -9.70 -22.92
CA VAL A 154 3.23 -8.59 -23.69
C VAL A 154 3.42 -7.36 -22.81
N SER A 155 2.42 -7.00 -22.01
CA SER A 155 2.50 -5.97 -20.98
C SER A 155 3.54 -6.33 -19.93
N TRP A 156 3.62 -7.60 -19.52
CA TRP A 156 4.62 -8.09 -18.59
C TRP A 156 6.02 -8.16 -19.21
N GLN A 157 6.19 -8.45 -20.49
CA GLN A 157 7.50 -8.41 -21.16
C GLN A 157 7.97 -6.97 -21.35
N ARG A 158 7.05 -6.05 -21.67
CA ARG A 158 7.35 -4.62 -21.81
C ARG A 158 7.64 -3.95 -20.47
N VAL A 159 7.00 -4.40 -19.39
CA VAL A 159 7.10 -3.78 -18.05
C VAL A 159 8.02 -4.57 -17.11
N GLY A 160 8.09 -5.89 -17.22
CA GLY A 160 8.75 -6.83 -16.31
C GLY A 160 10.27 -6.81 -16.34
N GLY A 161 10.88 -6.19 -17.35
CA GLY A 161 12.29 -5.76 -17.28
C GLY A 161 12.55 -4.72 -16.18
N ASN A 162 11.50 -4.05 -15.68
CA ASN A 162 11.55 -3.24 -14.47
C ASN A 162 11.13 -4.09 -13.28
N SER A 163 12.10 -4.81 -12.75
CA SER A 163 12.05 -5.57 -11.52
C SER A 163 11.35 -4.80 -10.37
N GLY A 164 10.04 -4.98 -10.22
CA GLY A 164 9.24 -4.46 -9.11
C GLY A 164 8.54 -3.10 -9.30
N MET A 165 8.56 -2.50 -10.50
CA MET A 165 8.03 -1.13 -10.67
C MET A 165 7.18 -0.98 -11.94
N GLN A 166 5.85 -0.99 -11.78
CA GLN A 166 4.91 -0.85 -12.90
C GLN A 166 4.51 0.61 -13.18
N SER A 167 5.46 1.55 -13.20
CA SER A 167 5.33 2.83 -13.92
C SER A 167 6.63 3.64 -13.87
N THR A 168 7.75 3.08 -14.31
CA THR A 168 9.02 3.80 -14.24
C THR A 168 9.08 4.97 -15.21
N ASN A 169 8.53 4.81 -16.42
CA ASN A 169 8.64 5.81 -17.48
C ASN A 169 7.61 6.93 -17.43
N GLY A 170 6.63 6.86 -16.51
CA GLY A 170 5.63 7.89 -16.33
C GLY A 170 4.54 8.01 -17.40
N LYS A 171 4.76 7.46 -18.60
CA LYS A 171 3.82 7.60 -19.73
C LYS A 171 2.59 6.71 -19.58
N ASP A 172 2.81 5.48 -19.11
CA ASP A 172 1.75 4.49 -18.91
C ASP A 172 1.73 4.09 -17.42
N VAL A 173 1.19 4.98 -16.57
CA VAL A 173 1.10 4.70 -15.14
C VAL A 173 -0.10 3.81 -14.83
N ALA A 174 0.19 2.61 -14.34
CA ALA A 174 -0.78 1.73 -13.72
C ALA A 174 -0.29 1.32 -12.33
N ILE A 175 -1.22 1.08 -11.42
CA ILE A 175 -0.95 0.62 -10.07
C ILE A 175 -1.53 -0.77 -9.94
N PHE A 176 -0.73 -1.72 -9.47
CA PHE A 176 -1.17 -3.08 -9.32
C PHE A 176 -0.97 -3.53 -7.87
N VAL A 177 -2.00 -4.16 -7.32
CA VAL A 177 -1.99 -4.62 -5.93
C VAL A 177 -2.57 -6.03 -5.92
N SER A 178 -1.72 -7.00 -5.65
CA SER A 178 -2.14 -8.36 -5.31
C SER A 178 -1.99 -8.56 -3.81
N CYS A 179 -3.05 -8.98 -3.13
CA CYS A 179 -2.97 -9.28 -1.70
C CYS A 179 -2.89 -10.77 -1.40
N GLY A 180 -3.22 -11.67 -2.34
CA GLY A 180 -3.32 -13.12 -2.13
C GLY A 180 -4.30 -13.50 -1.01
N GLY A 181 -5.42 -14.15 -1.35
CA GLY A 181 -6.48 -14.47 -0.39
C GLY A 181 -7.50 -13.35 -0.24
N ASN A 182 -8.69 -13.72 0.23
CA ASN A 182 -9.87 -12.86 0.30
C ASN A 182 -9.85 -11.98 1.57
N PRO A 183 -9.71 -10.64 1.46
CA PRO A 183 -9.70 -9.72 2.59
C PRO A 183 -11.01 -9.67 3.38
N PHE A 184 -12.11 -10.17 2.81
CA PHE A 184 -13.44 -10.12 3.41
C PHE A 184 -13.95 -11.47 3.91
N ALA A 185 -13.12 -12.52 3.85
CA ALA A 185 -13.37 -13.80 4.49
C ALA A 185 -12.93 -13.80 5.97
N GLU A 186 -13.22 -14.88 6.69
CA GLU A 186 -12.76 -15.05 8.06
C GLU A 186 -11.24 -15.25 8.12
N ASN A 187 -10.62 -14.85 9.23
CA ASN A 187 -9.21 -15.14 9.47
C ASN A 187 -9.02 -16.67 9.56
N ASN A 188 -7.96 -17.17 8.93
CA ASN A 188 -7.54 -18.56 9.13
C ASN A 188 -7.17 -18.79 10.61
N LYS A 189 -7.80 -19.78 11.26
CA LYS A 189 -7.58 -20.08 12.68
C LYS A 189 -6.21 -20.70 12.96
N GLU A 190 -5.69 -21.47 12.03
CA GLU A 190 -4.40 -22.19 12.15
C GLU A 190 -3.23 -21.28 11.76
N HIS A 191 -3.42 -20.46 10.73
CA HIS A 191 -2.41 -19.56 10.18
C HIS A 191 -2.94 -18.12 10.03
N PRO A 192 -3.23 -17.41 11.14
CA PRO A 192 -3.87 -16.09 11.09
C PRO A 192 -3.00 -15.00 10.44
N SER A 193 -1.70 -15.24 10.26
CA SER A 193 -0.76 -14.32 9.59
C SER A 193 -0.73 -14.47 8.07
N TYR A 194 -1.40 -15.48 7.51
CA TYR A 194 -1.41 -15.73 6.06
C TYR A 194 -2.81 -16.03 5.53
N GLY A 195 -3.00 -15.87 4.22
CA GLY A 195 -4.27 -16.13 3.54
C GLY A 195 -5.34 -15.09 3.86
N ASP A 196 -6.56 -15.57 4.07
CA ASP A 196 -7.78 -14.76 4.11
C ASP A 196 -7.92 -13.84 5.34
N GLY A 197 -8.90 -12.94 5.25
CA GLY A 197 -9.32 -12.04 6.32
C GLY A 197 -8.34 -10.90 6.54
N PHE A 198 -8.06 -10.57 7.80
CA PHE A 198 -7.26 -9.40 8.16
C PHE A 198 -5.84 -9.44 7.59
N ALA A 199 -5.25 -10.63 7.45
CA ALA A 199 -3.93 -10.77 6.83
C ALA A 199 -3.96 -10.26 5.39
N ALA A 200 -4.94 -10.68 4.57
CA ALA A 200 -5.13 -10.18 3.21
C ALA A 200 -5.45 -8.67 3.17
N VAL A 201 -6.27 -8.14 4.10
CA VAL A 201 -6.50 -6.69 4.22
C VAL A 201 -5.19 -5.93 4.44
N ALA A 202 -4.35 -6.44 5.36
CA ALA A 202 -3.07 -5.85 5.67
C ALA A 202 -2.12 -5.91 4.46
N ARG A 203 -2.02 -7.05 3.77
CA ARG A 203 -1.20 -7.17 2.55
C ARG A 203 -1.63 -6.16 1.48
N LEU A 204 -2.94 -6.05 1.26
CA LEU A 204 -3.50 -5.11 0.29
C LEU A 204 -3.07 -3.68 0.60
N GLN A 205 -3.25 -3.21 1.83
CA GLN A 205 -2.89 -1.83 2.17
C GLN A 205 -1.39 -1.58 2.17
N ILE A 206 -0.59 -2.55 2.62
CA ILE A 206 0.87 -2.43 2.66
C ILE A 206 1.43 -2.34 1.24
N ILE A 207 0.99 -3.22 0.33
CA ILE A 207 1.43 -3.19 -1.07
C ILE A 207 0.91 -1.92 -1.75
N ALA A 208 -0.38 -1.60 -1.62
CA ALA A 208 -0.94 -0.38 -2.18
C ALA A 208 -0.18 0.88 -1.71
N ALA A 209 0.20 0.95 -0.44
CA ALA A 209 0.95 2.08 0.10
C ALA A 209 2.35 2.23 -0.52
N GLN A 210 3.03 1.11 -0.80
CA GLN A 210 4.32 1.13 -1.51
C GLN A 210 4.14 1.62 -2.96
N GLU A 211 3.17 1.07 -3.69
CA GLU A 211 2.91 1.47 -5.08
C GLU A 211 2.47 2.93 -5.21
N LEU A 212 1.62 3.38 -4.28
CA LEU A 212 1.23 4.79 -4.19
C LEU A 212 2.41 5.69 -3.75
N GLY A 213 3.36 5.15 -2.99
CA GLY A 213 4.64 5.79 -2.69
C GLY A 213 5.48 6.03 -3.95
N HIS A 214 5.60 5.02 -4.82
CA HIS A 214 6.27 5.12 -6.12
C HIS A 214 5.59 6.13 -7.05
N PHE A 215 4.26 6.17 -7.06
CA PHE A 215 3.49 7.16 -7.82
C PHE A 215 3.68 8.59 -7.29
N ALA A 216 3.72 8.74 -5.97
CA ALA A 216 3.93 10.03 -5.30
C ALA A 216 5.34 10.59 -5.54
N ASP A 217 6.35 9.72 -5.66
CA ASP A 217 7.74 10.09 -5.93
C ASP A 217 7.96 10.78 -7.30
N ILE A 218 6.99 10.72 -8.21
CA ILE A 218 7.06 11.41 -9.51
C ILE A 218 6.86 12.93 -9.32
N LYS A 219 7.89 13.72 -9.67
CA LYS A 219 7.81 15.19 -9.71
C LYS A 219 7.06 15.65 -10.95
N ARG A 220 6.21 16.65 -10.75
CA ARG A 220 5.38 17.27 -11.80
C ARG A 220 5.59 18.78 -11.81
N ASP A 221 5.57 19.38 -13.00
CA ASP A 221 5.52 20.83 -13.14
C ASP A 221 4.10 21.38 -12.91
N ASP A 222 3.95 22.70 -13.03
CA ASP A 222 2.67 23.40 -12.87
C ASP A 222 1.62 23.03 -13.93
N LYS A 223 2.04 22.37 -15.03
CA LYS A 223 1.17 21.85 -16.09
C LYS A 223 0.89 20.35 -15.93
N GLY A 224 1.28 19.75 -14.80
CA GLY A 224 1.12 18.32 -14.53
C GLY A 224 2.05 17.41 -15.35
N ARG A 225 3.00 17.99 -16.11
CA ARG A 225 3.96 17.22 -16.90
C ARG A 225 5.01 16.64 -15.96
N GLN A 226 5.36 15.38 -16.22
CA GLN A 226 6.29 14.64 -15.41
C GLN A 226 7.73 15.08 -15.71
N LEU A 227 8.48 15.47 -14.68
CA LEU A 227 9.81 16.06 -14.82
C LEU A 227 10.94 15.10 -14.44
N THR A 228 10.85 14.49 -13.25
CA THR A 228 11.83 13.53 -12.71
C THR A 228 11.22 12.85 -11.47
N ARG A 229 12.03 12.22 -10.61
CA ARG A 229 11.63 11.70 -9.30
C ARG A 229 12.19 12.55 -8.15
N HIS A 230 11.64 12.39 -6.94
CA HIS A 230 12.27 12.93 -5.74
C HIS A 230 13.49 12.10 -5.34
N ALA A 231 13.41 10.79 -5.47
CA ALA A 231 14.45 9.84 -5.10
C ALA A 231 15.63 9.73 -6.07
N ALA A 232 15.39 9.89 -7.37
CA ALA A 232 16.39 9.67 -8.42
C ALA A 232 16.04 10.45 -9.70
N ASN A 233 16.83 10.28 -10.75
CA ASN A 233 16.38 10.58 -12.11
C ASN A 233 15.33 9.56 -12.59
N PHE A 234 14.59 9.88 -13.66
CA PHE A 234 13.52 9.00 -14.16
C PHE A 234 14.00 7.60 -14.56
N SER A 235 15.21 7.50 -15.11
CA SER A 235 15.81 6.22 -15.50
C SER A 235 16.28 5.38 -14.31
N GLY A 236 16.23 5.91 -13.09
CA GLY A 236 16.72 5.23 -11.90
C GLY A 236 18.21 4.90 -11.97
N THR A 237 18.99 5.69 -12.70
CA THR A 237 20.43 5.46 -12.86
C THR A 237 21.28 6.28 -11.89
N LYS A 238 20.71 7.35 -11.31
CA LYS A 238 21.38 8.20 -10.34
C LYS A 238 20.42 8.69 -9.26
N ALA A 239 20.74 8.39 -8.01
CA ALA A 239 20.00 8.87 -6.84
C ALA A 239 20.14 10.40 -6.70
N THR A 240 19.12 11.07 -6.17
CA THR A 240 19.31 12.43 -5.69
C THR A 240 20.14 12.39 -4.42
N ASP A 241 21.16 13.26 -4.31
CA ASP A 241 22.08 13.23 -3.17
C ASP A 241 21.35 13.35 -1.83
N LYS A 242 20.28 14.14 -1.81
CA LYS A 242 19.44 14.33 -0.63
C LYS A 242 18.81 13.02 -0.14
N VAL A 243 18.21 12.22 -1.02
CA VAL A 243 17.57 10.96 -0.64
C VAL A 243 18.62 9.90 -0.32
N ARG A 244 19.73 9.86 -1.07
CA ARG A 244 20.88 9.00 -0.79
C ARG A 244 21.46 9.23 0.60
N ILE A 245 21.71 10.49 0.97
CA ILE A 245 22.21 10.86 2.31
C ILE A 245 21.17 10.51 3.37
N ALA A 246 19.91 10.88 3.18
CA ALA A 246 18.82 10.57 4.11
C ALA A 246 18.69 9.08 4.40
N ARG A 247 18.71 8.24 3.36
CA ARG A 247 18.67 6.77 3.49
C ARG A 247 19.82 6.23 4.33
N LYS A 248 21.06 6.65 4.02
CA LYS A 248 22.25 6.21 4.77
C LYS A 248 22.22 6.67 6.23
N SER A 249 21.79 7.90 6.48
CA SER A 249 21.58 8.43 7.84
C SER A 249 20.53 7.63 8.60
N ASP A 250 19.41 7.28 7.95
CA ASP A 250 18.34 6.48 8.57
C ASP A 250 18.79 5.05 8.89
N ILE A 251 19.62 4.41 8.05
CA ILE A 251 20.21 3.09 8.35
C ILE A 251 21.01 3.16 9.65
N ILE A 252 21.92 4.13 9.76
CA ILE A 252 22.76 4.31 10.95
C ILE A 252 21.90 4.62 12.17
N HIS A 253 20.94 5.54 12.02
CA HIS A 253 20.03 5.95 13.08
C HIS A 253 19.16 4.80 13.59
N CYS A 254 18.53 4.04 12.70
CA CYS A 254 17.70 2.88 13.03
C CYS A 254 18.51 1.82 13.79
N ASN A 255 19.72 1.50 13.32
CA ASN A 255 20.63 0.57 13.99
C ASN A 255 21.04 1.05 15.39
N ASN A 256 21.39 2.33 15.52
CA ASN A 256 21.76 2.92 16.80
C ASN A 256 20.59 2.92 17.79
N LEU A 257 19.38 3.23 17.33
CA LEU A 257 18.18 3.20 18.15
C LEU A 257 17.85 1.77 18.61
N PHE A 258 17.96 0.78 17.73
CA PHE A 258 17.78 -0.62 18.07
C PHE A 258 18.78 -1.09 19.13
N ASN A 259 20.07 -0.78 18.95
CA ASN A 259 21.13 -1.11 19.90
C ASN A 259 20.92 -0.45 21.27
N LYS A 260 20.49 0.81 21.30
CA LYS A 260 20.13 1.51 22.55
C LYS A 260 19.01 0.77 23.30
N LEU A 261 17.97 0.32 22.60
CA LEU A 261 16.85 -0.41 23.21
C LEU A 261 17.27 -1.82 23.69
N LEU A 262 18.10 -2.52 22.91
CA LEU A 262 18.70 -3.79 23.34
C LEU A 262 19.44 -3.64 24.67
N ASN A 263 20.29 -2.62 24.78
CA ASN A 263 21.07 -2.30 25.97
C ASN A 263 20.20 -1.78 27.13
N ALA A 264 19.05 -1.16 26.83
CA ALA A 264 18.09 -0.69 27.82
C ALA A 264 17.29 -1.82 28.51
N GLY A 265 17.46 -3.08 28.10
CA GLY A 265 16.81 -4.25 28.70
C GLY A 265 16.00 -5.08 27.72
N MET A 266 15.80 -4.61 26.49
CA MET A 266 15.04 -5.36 25.48
C MET A 266 15.72 -6.69 25.14
N LYS A 267 17.06 -6.77 25.14
CA LYS A 267 17.79 -8.03 24.89
C LYS A 267 17.38 -9.13 25.86
N LYS A 268 17.32 -8.84 27.16
CA LYS A 268 16.89 -9.80 28.17
C LYS A 268 15.40 -10.11 28.06
N GLN A 269 14.58 -9.10 27.78
CA GLN A 269 13.16 -9.31 27.54
C GLN A 269 12.92 -10.28 26.36
N LEU A 270 13.66 -10.15 25.25
CA LEU A 270 13.61 -11.06 24.11
C LEU A 270 13.92 -12.50 24.52
N GLU A 271 15.01 -12.72 25.27
CA GLU A 271 15.37 -14.06 25.76
C GLU A 271 14.23 -14.73 26.54
N TYR A 272 13.55 -13.98 27.41
CA TYR A 272 12.43 -14.49 28.20
C TYR A 272 11.13 -14.64 27.39
N GLU A 273 10.81 -13.70 26.49
CA GLU A 273 9.63 -13.79 25.63
C GLU A 273 9.73 -14.97 24.66
N THR A 274 10.90 -15.25 24.08
CA THR A 274 11.14 -16.44 23.25
C THR A 274 10.91 -17.73 24.03
N LYS A 275 11.45 -17.83 25.26
CA LYS A 275 11.21 -18.99 26.15
C LYS A 275 9.74 -19.13 26.51
N LEU A 276 9.06 -18.02 26.82
CA LEU A 276 7.64 -18.04 27.15
C LEU A 276 6.78 -18.45 25.94
N LYS A 277 7.11 -17.96 24.73
CA LYS A 277 6.43 -18.37 23.49
C LYS A 277 6.56 -19.88 23.30
N PHE A 278 7.77 -20.43 23.44
CA PHE A 278 8.01 -21.88 23.38
C PHE A 278 7.20 -22.66 24.42
N TYR A 279 7.18 -22.23 25.69
CA TYR A 279 6.41 -22.91 26.74
C TYR A 279 4.90 -22.86 26.50
N ASN A 280 4.37 -21.73 26.02
CA ASN A 280 2.96 -21.62 25.66
C ASN A 280 2.59 -22.58 24.52
N THR A 281 3.42 -22.66 23.47
CA THR A 281 3.19 -23.58 22.33
C THR A 281 3.18 -25.04 22.77
N ASN A 282 4.08 -25.42 23.69
CA ASN A 282 4.18 -26.79 24.22
C ASN A 282 3.29 -27.06 25.45
N LYS A 283 2.41 -26.13 25.82
CA LYS A 283 1.51 -26.23 27.00
C LYS A 283 2.22 -26.56 28.32
N ILE A 284 3.48 -26.14 28.45
CA ILE A 284 4.30 -26.37 29.64
C ILE A 284 3.91 -25.34 30.71
N ASN A 285 3.59 -25.82 31.91
CA ASN A 285 3.25 -25.00 33.07
C ASN A 285 4.19 -25.30 34.25
N GLY A 286 4.35 -24.34 35.17
CA GLY A 286 5.11 -24.53 36.40
C GLY A 286 5.74 -23.25 36.94
N VAL A 287 6.41 -23.37 38.10
CA VAL A 287 7.07 -22.24 38.79
C VAL A 287 8.05 -21.50 37.88
N LYS A 288 8.79 -22.24 37.04
CA LYS A 288 9.72 -21.67 36.04
C LYS A 288 9.03 -20.75 35.04
N VAL A 289 7.81 -21.07 34.60
CA VAL A 289 7.03 -20.23 33.67
C VAL A 289 6.60 -18.94 34.36
N ASN A 290 6.18 -19.02 35.63
CA ASN A 290 5.83 -17.84 36.42
C ASN A 290 7.05 -16.94 36.69
N ALA A 291 8.21 -17.52 36.98
CA ALA A 291 9.46 -16.77 37.10
C ALA A 291 9.79 -16.01 35.79
N ILE A 292 9.64 -16.66 34.64
CA ILE A 292 9.85 -16.01 33.33
C ILE A 292 8.87 -14.85 33.11
N LYS A 293 7.58 -15.04 33.41
CA LYS A 293 6.57 -13.97 33.33
C LYS A 293 6.97 -12.77 34.22
N CYS A 294 7.44 -13.03 35.44
CA CYS A 294 7.93 -11.98 36.34
C CYS A 294 9.14 -11.24 35.74
N MET A 295 10.13 -11.97 35.22
CA MET A 295 11.29 -11.35 34.57
C MET A 295 10.89 -10.50 33.36
N ILE A 296 9.93 -10.95 32.53
CA ILE A 296 9.40 -10.15 31.42
C ILE A 296 8.80 -8.83 31.94
N LEU A 297 8.03 -8.86 33.03
CA LEU A 297 7.46 -7.64 33.62
C LEU A 297 8.56 -6.66 34.09
N ILE A 298 9.60 -7.16 34.74
CA ILE A 298 10.74 -6.34 35.20
C ILE A 298 11.44 -5.66 34.01
N TYR A 299 11.80 -6.42 32.97
CA TYR A 299 12.48 -5.86 31.81
C TYR A 299 11.57 -4.96 30.95
N LYS A 300 10.27 -5.27 30.87
CA LYS A 300 9.28 -4.41 30.24
C LYS A 300 9.17 -3.06 30.95
N PHE A 301 9.12 -3.06 32.29
CA PHE A 301 9.12 -1.84 33.08
C PHE A 301 10.40 -1.02 32.85
N ARG A 302 11.57 -1.67 32.88
CA ARG A 302 12.86 -1.02 32.59
C ARG A 302 12.87 -0.39 31.19
N LEU A 303 12.41 -1.10 30.17
CA LEU A 303 12.33 -0.61 28.79
C LEU A 303 11.36 0.57 28.65
N LEU A 304 10.21 0.53 29.32
CA LEU A 304 9.23 1.62 29.33
C LEU A 304 9.72 2.86 30.08
N ASN A 305 10.49 2.69 31.16
CA ASN A 305 11.11 3.80 31.86
C ASN A 305 12.21 4.43 31.01
N TYR A 306 13.06 3.62 30.37
CA TYR A 306 14.06 4.11 29.44
C TYR A 306 13.44 4.89 28.29
N SER A 307 12.40 4.34 27.65
CA SER A 307 11.73 5.01 26.53
C SER A 307 11.07 6.32 26.94
N SER A 308 10.49 6.37 28.15
CA SER A 308 9.91 7.60 28.70
C SER A 308 10.96 8.68 28.95
N LYS A 309 12.12 8.31 29.53
CA LYS A 309 13.24 9.25 29.79
C LYS A 309 13.86 9.80 28.51
N ASN A 310 13.88 9.00 27.43
CA ASN A 310 14.49 9.37 26.15
C ASN A 310 13.45 9.85 25.11
N ASN A 311 12.22 10.14 25.53
CA ASN A 311 11.13 10.59 24.66
C ASN A 311 10.83 9.67 23.46
N LEU A 312 11.08 8.35 23.60
CA LEU A 312 10.79 7.34 22.58
C LEU A 312 9.31 6.92 22.65
N ILE A 313 8.41 7.87 22.40
CA ILE A 313 6.96 7.74 22.60
C ILE A 313 6.39 6.52 21.86
N PHE A 314 6.91 6.21 20.67
CA PHE A 314 6.43 5.10 19.86
C PHE A 314 6.53 3.74 20.56
N ILE A 315 7.49 3.54 21.48
CA ILE A 315 7.63 2.31 22.27
C ILE A 315 6.38 2.04 23.12
N ARG A 316 5.74 3.08 23.65
CA ARG A 316 4.54 2.95 24.49
C ARG A 316 3.35 2.38 23.70
N LYS A 317 3.32 2.51 22.37
CA LYS A 317 2.31 1.88 21.52
C LYS A 317 2.33 0.35 21.66
N PHE A 318 3.50 -0.23 21.86
CA PHE A 318 3.69 -1.68 21.95
C PHE A 318 3.46 -2.25 23.36
N LYS A 319 3.15 -1.40 24.36
CA LYS A 319 3.02 -1.81 25.76
C LYS A 319 1.95 -2.87 26.02
N THR A 320 0.91 -2.93 25.20
CA THR A 320 -0.22 -3.86 25.39
C THR A 320 -0.01 -5.19 24.66
N TYR A 321 1.06 -5.34 23.88
CA TYR A 321 1.36 -6.59 23.19
C TYR A 321 1.84 -7.65 24.19
N LYS A 322 1.38 -8.89 23.99
CA LYS A 322 1.75 -10.06 24.80
C LYS A 322 3.27 -10.31 24.77
N TYR A 323 3.88 -10.19 23.59
CA TYR A 323 5.32 -10.27 23.38
C TYR A 323 5.82 -8.93 22.81
N MET A 324 6.06 -7.96 23.71
CA MET A 324 6.36 -6.59 23.34
C MET A 324 7.76 -6.48 22.70
N ALA A 325 8.76 -7.18 23.26
CA ALA A 325 10.11 -7.11 22.75
C ALA A 325 10.25 -7.83 21.41
N LEU A 326 9.62 -8.99 21.23
CA LEU A 326 9.56 -9.69 19.95
C LEU A 326 8.91 -8.82 18.86
N MET A 327 7.84 -8.10 19.21
CA MET A 327 7.19 -7.16 18.29
C MET A 327 8.09 -5.98 17.90
N LEU A 328 8.82 -5.42 18.86
CA LEU A 328 9.78 -4.35 18.59
C LEU A 328 10.92 -4.83 17.72
N GLU A 329 11.50 -6.00 18.02
CA GLU A 329 12.56 -6.59 17.22
C GLU A 329 12.12 -6.82 15.77
N ALA A 330 10.93 -7.40 15.58
CA ALA A 330 10.36 -7.62 14.26
C ALA A 330 10.15 -6.30 13.49
N MET A 331 9.68 -5.25 14.16
CA MET A 331 9.54 -3.91 13.58
C MET A 331 10.90 -3.32 13.17
N PHE A 332 11.93 -3.40 14.02
CA PHE A 332 13.26 -2.89 13.67
C PHE A 332 13.88 -3.62 12.49
N LYS A 333 13.80 -4.95 12.47
CA LYS A 333 14.30 -5.77 11.36
C LYS A 333 13.57 -5.45 10.07
N ASP A 334 12.26 -5.29 10.14
CA ASP A 334 11.47 -4.85 8.99
C ASP A 334 11.88 -3.45 8.49
N MET A 335 12.08 -2.47 9.38
CA MET A 335 12.56 -1.14 8.98
C MET A 335 13.96 -1.21 8.34
N GLN A 336 14.87 -2.03 8.88
CA GLN A 336 16.22 -2.24 8.35
C GLN A 336 16.19 -2.86 6.95
N ASP A 337 15.38 -3.90 6.75
CA ASP A 337 15.19 -4.56 5.46
C ASP A 337 14.57 -3.60 4.42
N ASN A 338 13.76 -2.64 4.86
CA ASN A 338 13.16 -1.63 3.98
C ASN A 338 14.07 -0.45 3.64
N LEU A 339 15.05 -0.14 4.49
CA LEU A 339 16.08 0.87 4.22
C LEU A 339 17.21 0.33 3.32
N SER A 340 17.43 -0.99 3.36
CA SER A 340 18.45 -1.71 2.60
C SER A 340 17.83 -2.90 1.86
N PRO A 341 17.03 -2.64 0.81
CA PRO A 341 16.33 -3.70 0.10
C PRO A 341 17.31 -4.65 -0.59
N ASN A 342 17.41 -5.87 -0.09
CA ASN A 342 18.27 -6.91 -0.63
C ASN A 342 17.45 -7.93 -1.42
N ALA A 343 17.34 -7.76 -2.73
CA ALA A 343 16.72 -8.74 -3.62
C ALA A 343 17.48 -8.77 -4.95
N GLU A 344 17.55 -9.93 -5.61
CA GLU A 344 18.28 -10.09 -6.89
C GLU A 344 17.81 -9.10 -7.95
N VAL A 345 16.51 -8.81 -7.94
CA VAL A 345 15.83 -7.84 -8.79
C VAL A 345 16.39 -6.41 -8.68
N TYR A 346 17.04 -6.07 -7.56
CA TYR A 346 17.64 -4.76 -7.32
C TYR A 346 19.15 -4.75 -7.55
N LYS A 347 19.79 -5.91 -7.67
CA LYS A 347 21.24 -5.99 -7.89
C LYS A 347 21.57 -5.48 -9.28
N ASN A 348 22.59 -4.63 -9.37
CA ASN A 348 23.08 -4.13 -10.64
C ASN A 348 24.60 -4.23 -10.70
N LYS A 349 25.16 -4.45 -11.90
CA LYS A 349 26.61 -4.42 -12.08
C LYS A 349 27.18 -3.02 -11.81
N ASN A 350 26.38 -1.97 -11.99
CA ASN A 350 26.75 -0.60 -11.66
C ASN A 350 26.23 -0.21 -10.25
N PRO A 351 27.12 0.03 -9.27
CA PRO A 351 26.74 0.42 -7.91
C PRO A 351 25.96 1.73 -7.81
N GLU A 352 26.13 2.67 -8.74
CA GLU A 352 25.38 3.93 -8.74
C GLU A 352 23.90 3.71 -9.08
N ILE A 353 23.63 2.81 -10.04
CA ILE A 353 22.28 2.40 -10.42
C ILE A 353 21.64 1.62 -9.27
N GLU A 354 22.38 0.71 -8.63
CA GLU A 354 21.88 -0.04 -7.47
C GLU A 354 21.50 0.90 -6.31
N GLU A 355 22.32 1.92 -6.00
CA GLU A 355 22.00 2.93 -5.00
C GLU A 355 20.77 3.77 -5.39
N ALA A 356 20.62 4.12 -6.67
CA ALA A 356 19.46 4.85 -7.18
C ALA A 356 18.17 4.05 -7.00
N ILE A 357 18.18 2.75 -7.36
CA ILE A 357 17.05 1.84 -7.14
C ILE A 357 16.73 1.73 -5.65
N ALA A 358 17.75 1.53 -4.80
CA ALA A 358 17.57 1.45 -3.35
C ALA A 358 16.95 2.74 -2.77
N CYS A 359 17.29 3.91 -3.31
CA CYS A 359 16.70 5.19 -2.89
C CYS A 359 15.24 5.32 -3.30
N ILE A 360 14.88 4.92 -4.53
CA ILE A 360 13.49 4.92 -5.01
C ILE A 360 12.63 4.01 -4.14
N GLU A 361 13.09 2.77 -3.91
CA GLU A 361 12.42 1.80 -3.06
C GLU A 361 12.28 2.27 -1.61
N ALA A 362 13.36 2.75 -0.98
CA ALA A 362 13.33 3.17 0.41
C ALA A 362 12.38 4.36 0.63
N LEU A 363 12.31 5.32 -0.30
CA LEU A 363 11.36 6.43 -0.21
C LEU A 363 9.91 5.97 -0.37
N ALA A 364 9.62 5.10 -1.33
CA ALA A 364 8.29 4.54 -1.54
C ALA A 364 7.81 3.67 -0.35
N ARG A 365 8.74 3.09 0.42
CA ARG A 365 8.43 2.31 1.62
C ARG A 365 8.05 3.19 2.83
N VAL A 366 8.28 4.50 2.83
CA VAL A 366 7.85 5.39 3.93
C VAL A 366 6.33 5.34 4.20
N PRO A 367 5.45 5.55 3.21
CA PRO A 367 4.00 5.40 3.42
C PRO A 367 3.61 3.96 3.81
N GLN A 368 4.25 2.95 3.21
CA GLN A 368 4.06 1.53 3.56
C GLN A 368 4.31 1.29 5.06
N GLN A 369 5.46 1.73 5.56
CA GLN A 369 5.84 1.59 6.96
C GLN A 369 4.95 2.44 7.88
N THR A 370 4.46 3.58 7.40
CA THR A 370 3.50 4.42 8.14
C THR A 370 2.17 3.70 8.35
N ILE A 371 1.65 3.02 7.33
CA ILE A 371 0.43 2.22 7.41
C ILE A 371 0.62 1.00 8.31
N LYS A 372 1.75 0.32 8.18
CA LYS A 372 2.09 -0.91 8.91
C LYS A 372 2.39 -0.68 10.40
N TRP A 373 3.29 0.26 10.72
CA TRP A 373 3.80 0.48 12.08
C TRP A 373 3.39 1.80 12.71
N GLY A 374 2.71 2.66 11.96
CA GLY A 374 2.20 3.95 12.45
C GLY A 374 3.22 5.08 12.29
N TYR A 375 2.71 6.29 12.06
CA TYR A 375 3.53 7.45 11.72
C TYR A 375 4.60 7.81 12.77
N LEU A 376 4.32 7.62 14.06
CA LEU A 376 5.30 7.88 15.12
C LEU A 376 6.48 6.92 15.03
N THR A 377 6.22 5.63 14.81
CA THR A 377 7.27 4.62 14.68
C THR A 377 8.13 4.94 13.45
N THR A 378 7.51 5.16 12.29
CA THR A 378 8.23 5.45 11.05
C THR A 378 9.02 6.75 11.12
N LYS A 379 8.46 7.81 11.72
CA LYS A 379 9.16 9.09 11.93
C LYS A 379 10.40 8.94 12.82
N GLU A 380 10.36 8.05 13.79
CA GLU A 380 11.48 7.82 14.71
C GLU A 380 12.53 6.86 14.15
N THR A 381 12.16 5.90 13.30
CA THR A 381 13.10 4.91 12.72
C THR A 381 13.64 5.29 11.34
N MET A 382 12.85 5.97 10.51
CA MET A 382 13.19 6.44 9.16
C MET A 382 13.10 7.97 9.11
N HIS A 383 13.74 8.65 10.06
CA HIS A 383 13.57 10.07 10.33
C HIS A 383 13.76 10.98 9.11
N HIS A 384 14.84 10.80 8.37
CA HIS A 384 15.22 11.66 7.27
C HIS A 384 14.36 11.41 6.03
N LEU A 385 14.10 10.14 5.68
CA LEU A 385 13.20 9.79 4.57
C LEU A 385 11.75 10.17 4.88
N TYR A 386 11.29 10.00 6.11
CA TYR A 386 9.97 10.47 6.55
C TYR A 386 9.83 11.97 6.35
N LYS A 387 10.85 12.75 6.73
CA LYS A 387 10.88 14.20 6.52
C LYS A 387 10.81 14.54 5.04
N ILE A 388 11.58 13.88 4.17
CA ILE A 388 11.53 14.12 2.73
C ILE A 388 10.13 13.80 2.18
N TYR A 389 9.55 12.66 2.54
CA TYR A 389 8.23 12.27 2.03
C TYR A 389 7.14 13.27 2.45
N TYR A 390 7.01 13.54 3.75
CA TYR A 390 5.90 14.36 4.25
C TYR A 390 6.11 15.87 4.18
N ASN A 391 7.36 16.35 4.09
CA ASN A 391 7.65 17.79 4.02
C ASN A 391 8.08 18.24 2.62
N GLU A 392 8.29 17.33 1.66
CA GLU A 392 8.72 17.70 0.31
C GLU A 392 7.90 17.00 -0.76
N VAL A 393 7.78 15.67 -0.72
CA VAL A 393 7.01 14.92 -1.74
C VAL A 393 5.53 15.31 -1.68
N ILE A 394 4.90 15.19 -0.50
CA ILE A 394 3.48 15.53 -0.33
C ILE A 394 3.22 17.01 -0.60
N PRO A 395 3.98 17.99 -0.05
CA PRO A 395 3.81 19.39 -0.40
C PRO A 395 4.04 19.70 -1.87
N SER A 396 5.02 19.08 -2.53
CA SER A 396 5.23 19.25 -3.97
C SER A 396 4.01 18.80 -4.77
N LEU A 397 3.39 17.66 -4.41
CA LEU A 397 2.16 17.21 -5.05
C LEU A 397 1.01 18.19 -4.83
N ILE A 398 0.88 18.79 -3.64
CA ILE A 398 -0.15 19.79 -3.35
C ILE A 398 0.09 21.04 -4.20
N THR A 399 1.32 21.56 -4.24
CA THR A 399 1.67 22.74 -5.03
C THR A 399 1.35 22.52 -6.51
N SER A 400 1.86 21.44 -7.10
CA SER A 400 1.58 21.14 -8.51
C SER A 400 0.09 20.91 -8.77
N TYR A 401 -0.65 20.29 -7.83
CA TYR A 401 -2.09 20.07 -7.97
C TYR A 401 -2.86 21.39 -8.00
N ASN A 402 -2.49 22.31 -7.11
CA ASN A 402 -3.10 23.63 -7.02
C ASN A 402 -2.80 24.47 -8.26
N SER A 403 -1.55 24.45 -8.75
CA SER A 403 -1.17 25.13 -10.00
C SER A 403 -1.96 24.60 -11.20
N PHE A 404 -2.12 23.27 -11.30
CA PHE A 404 -2.76 22.64 -12.45
C PHE A 404 -4.29 22.79 -12.45
N THR A 405 -4.94 22.66 -11.28
CA THR A 405 -6.41 22.70 -11.17
C THR A 405 -6.95 24.09 -10.86
N GLY A 406 -6.12 25.01 -10.35
CA GLY A 406 -6.56 26.27 -9.78
C GLY A 406 -7.24 26.14 -8.41
N GLU A 407 -7.36 24.92 -7.86
CA GLU A 407 -7.96 24.70 -6.53
C GLU A 407 -6.90 24.88 -5.43
N ASN A 408 -7.22 25.57 -4.34
CA ASN A 408 -6.35 25.61 -3.15
C ASN A 408 -6.63 24.40 -2.25
N TYR A 409 -6.01 23.26 -2.56
CA TYR A 409 -6.24 22.02 -1.82
C TYR A 409 -5.81 22.14 -0.36
N LYS A 410 -6.74 21.80 0.54
CA LYS A 410 -6.48 21.57 1.97
C LYS A 410 -7.14 20.27 2.39
N ARG A 411 -6.38 19.43 3.10
CA ARG A 411 -6.87 18.13 3.59
C ARG A 411 -8.06 18.30 4.52
N ASN A 412 -9.11 17.52 4.30
CA ASN A 412 -10.31 17.53 5.14
C ASN A 412 -10.33 16.30 6.06
N LEU A 413 -10.10 16.52 7.36
CA LEU A 413 -10.07 15.48 8.39
C LEU A 413 -11.45 15.17 9.01
N LYS A 414 -12.54 15.76 8.49
CA LYS A 414 -13.88 15.56 9.04
C LYS A 414 -14.35 14.12 8.81
N LYS A 415 -14.98 13.56 9.83
CA LYS A 415 -15.77 12.32 9.74
C LYS A 415 -17.26 12.66 9.62
N PRO A 416 -18.09 11.77 9.04
CA PRO A 416 -19.53 11.98 9.01
C PRO A 416 -20.07 12.13 10.43
N LYS A 417 -21.01 13.07 10.62
CA LYS A 417 -21.72 13.21 11.90
C LYS A 417 -22.58 11.96 12.10
N SER A 418 -22.27 11.16 13.12
CA SER A 418 -23.11 10.03 13.52
C SER A 418 -24.06 10.47 14.64
N SER A 419 -25.37 10.30 14.47
CA SER A 419 -26.30 10.34 15.62
C SER A 419 -26.14 9.08 16.46
N PHE A 420 -26.48 9.13 17.75
CA PHE A 420 -26.40 7.95 18.64
C PHE A 420 -27.19 6.76 18.09
N PHE A 421 -28.42 6.98 17.61
CA PHE A 421 -29.25 5.96 16.96
C PHE A 421 -28.62 5.39 15.69
N SER A 422 -27.93 6.21 14.89
CA SER A 422 -27.23 5.70 13.72
C SER A 422 -26.14 4.68 14.12
N LYS A 423 -25.44 4.86 15.25
CA LYS A 423 -24.42 3.89 15.70
C LYS A 423 -25.02 2.52 16.02
N ILE A 424 -26.20 2.47 16.65
CA ILE A 424 -26.88 1.21 16.99
C ILE A 424 -27.28 0.46 15.71
N ASN A 425 -27.94 1.14 14.76
CA ASN A 425 -28.30 0.56 13.47
C ASN A 425 -27.06 0.22 12.61
N ILE A 426 -25.96 0.95 12.78
CA ILE A 426 -24.69 0.64 12.12
C ILE A 426 -24.17 -0.72 12.58
N PHE A 427 -24.20 -1.02 13.89
CA PHE A 427 -23.71 -2.31 14.38
C PHE A 427 -24.56 -3.49 13.89
N SER A 428 -25.88 -3.32 13.74
CA SER A 428 -26.73 -4.37 13.14
C SER A 428 -26.47 -4.56 11.64
N ASN A 429 -26.00 -3.52 10.93
CA ASN A 429 -25.77 -3.57 9.49
C ASN A 429 -24.35 -4.01 9.10
N LYS A 430 -23.36 -3.92 10.01
CA LYS A 430 -21.99 -4.37 9.75
C LYS A 430 -21.91 -5.89 9.80
N LYS A 431 -22.01 -6.53 8.63
CA LYS A 431 -21.90 -7.98 8.48
C LYS A 431 -20.50 -8.54 8.73
N LEU A 432 -19.45 -7.74 8.53
CA LEU A 432 -18.06 -8.12 8.69
C LEU A 432 -17.37 -7.24 9.74
N ILE A 433 -16.69 -7.88 10.68
CA ILE A 433 -15.86 -7.20 11.68
C ILE A 433 -14.42 -7.69 11.50
N LEU A 434 -13.55 -6.79 11.07
CA LEU A 434 -12.13 -7.08 10.91
C LEU A 434 -11.48 -7.30 12.28
N LYS A 435 -10.92 -8.50 12.49
CA LYS A 435 -10.20 -8.87 13.72
C LYS A 435 -8.70 -8.75 13.48
N PRO A 436 -8.02 -7.75 14.07
CA PRO A 436 -6.61 -7.53 13.81
C PRO A 436 -5.77 -8.70 14.33
N VAL A 437 -4.85 -9.19 13.51
CA VAL A 437 -3.87 -10.20 13.90
C VAL A 437 -2.59 -9.47 14.30
N ARG A 438 -2.21 -9.61 15.57
CA ARG A 438 -1.04 -8.93 16.16
C ARG A 438 0.01 -9.91 16.69
N GLU A 439 -0.13 -11.19 16.33
CA GLU A 439 0.80 -12.24 16.68
C GLU A 439 1.91 -12.34 15.63
N LEU A 440 3.13 -12.62 16.10
CA LEU A 440 4.30 -13.00 15.29
C LEU A 440 4.57 -14.48 15.44
#